data_AF-A0A355TUT3-F1
#
_entry.id   AF-A0A355TUT3-F1
#
_cell.length_a   1.000
_cell.length_b   1.000
_cell.length_c   1.000
_cell.angle_alpha   90.00
_cell.angle_beta   90.00
_cell.angle_gamma   90.00
#
_symmetry.space_group_name_H-M   'P 1'
#
loop_
_entity.id
_entity.type
_entity.pdbx_description
1 polymer ?
#
loop_
_entity_poly.entity_id
_entity_poly.type
_entity_poly.pdbx_seq_one_letter_code
_entity_poly.pdbx_strand_id
1 'polypeptide(L)'
;MIYYTDNKFNSFTQNPYRNNLTYDSSWSLIQLLDNAEFTSYTGNNGNGIFRLILTKQLPQWKYCVMDFIEYEKFHNKNIIVAVDSEDLEAAQKAYVGHCCMDRFIRNYEGDILVHTTTPIAFKEIIKSGYLKSWNALKMHDDSIRPIGSQLGDPIDYSDYIMFNNGGYYSELVVASKEKGYIDMDIHAKYTPGGRFYFDAKKIATDGLLTRDGAHLKVRDCLEIKKYLLYIATSEIVGLPDETTPFEFGTKSDKMFERKFGMKL
;
A
#
# COMPACT_ATOMS: atom_id res chain seq x y z
N MET A 1 8.17 -5.29 -20.31
CA MET A 1 8.31 -6.68 -20.84
C MET A 1 8.10 -7.67 -19.70
N ILE A 2 7.76 -8.94 -19.93
CA ILE A 2 7.67 -9.96 -18.87
C ILE A 2 8.74 -11.02 -19.09
N TYR A 3 9.44 -11.37 -18.02
CA TYR A 3 10.45 -12.41 -17.98
C TYR A 3 10.03 -13.47 -16.97
N TYR A 4 9.83 -14.69 -17.43
CA TYR A 4 9.44 -15.82 -16.57
C TYR A 4 10.68 -16.59 -16.11
N THR A 5 10.68 -17.01 -14.86
CA THR A 5 11.74 -17.79 -14.23
C THR A 5 11.14 -18.68 -13.14
N ASP A 6 11.90 -19.67 -12.68
CA ASP A 6 11.48 -20.50 -11.54
C ASP A 6 11.35 -19.68 -10.24
N ASN A 7 10.65 -20.25 -9.26
CA ASN A 7 10.46 -19.63 -7.95
C ASN A 7 11.73 -19.50 -7.10
N LYS A 8 12.90 -19.98 -7.56
CA LYS A 8 14.19 -19.92 -6.86
C LYS A 8 15.05 -18.73 -7.30
N PHE A 9 14.50 -17.81 -8.10
CA PHE A 9 15.19 -16.59 -8.50
C PHE A 9 15.80 -15.85 -7.30
N ASN A 10 17.10 -15.54 -7.40
CA ASN A 10 17.88 -14.95 -6.30
C ASN A 10 18.79 -13.79 -6.74
N SER A 11 18.72 -13.35 -8.00
CA SER A 11 19.54 -12.26 -8.53
C SER A 11 18.87 -10.89 -8.32
N PHE A 12 18.90 -10.40 -7.08
CA PHE A 12 18.16 -9.19 -6.67
C PHE A 12 18.91 -7.86 -6.91
N THR A 13 20.22 -7.91 -7.10
CA THR A 13 21.08 -6.72 -7.29
C THR A 13 21.56 -6.55 -8.72
N GLN A 14 21.85 -7.67 -9.40
CA GLN A 14 22.27 -7.72 -10.79
C GLN A 14 21.14 -8.25 -11.67
N ASN A 15 20.95 -7.61 -12.82
CA ASN A 15 19.88 -7.93 -13.75
C ASN A 15 20.37 -8.89 -14.84
N PRO A 16 20.02 -10.20 -14.76
CA PRO A 16 20.46 -11.18 -15.76
C PRO A 16 19.86 -10.92 -17.15
N TYR A 17 18.76 -10.17 -17.23
CA TYR A 17 18.08 -9.78 -18.46
C TYR A 17 18.57 -8.44 -19.04
N ARG A 18 19.56 -7.82 -18.40
CA ARG A 18 20.17 -6.55 -18.80
C ARG A 18 21.70 -6.60 -18.70
N ASN A 19 22.31 -7.62 -19.29
CA ASN A 19 23.77 -7.80 -19.31
C ASN A 19 24.42 -7.72 -17.91
N ASN A 20 23.73 -8.19 -16.87
CA ASN A 20 24.15 -8.13 -15.47
C ASN A 20 24.39 -6.72 -14.90
N LEU A 21 23.83 -5.67 -15.54
CA LEU A 21 23.80 -4.33 -14.96
C LEU A 21 22.86 -4.26 -13.75
N THR A 22 22.96 -3.20 -12.95
CA THR A 22 22.03 -2.98 -11.84
C THR A 22 20.61 -2.72 -12.35
N TYR A 23 19.63 -3.09 -11.52
CA TYR A 23 18.24 -2.70 -11.75
C TYR A 23 18.07 -1.19 -11.61
N ASP A 24 17.13 -0.65 -12.37
CA ASP A 24 16.62 0.70 -12.22
C ASP A 24 15.11 0.67 -11.96
N SER A 25 14.49 1.85 -11.82
CA SER A 25 13.07 2.00 -11.49
C SER A 25 12.11 1.47 -12.57
N SER A 26 12.61 1.03 -13.73
CA SER A 26 11.80 0.37 -14.76
C SER A 26 11.58 -1.12 -14.50
N TRP A 27 12.19 -1.70 -13.45
CA TRP A 27 12.12 -3.13 -13.15
C TRP A 27 11.39 -3.42 -11.84
N SER A 28 10.59 -4.48 -11.86
CA SER A 28 9.91 -5.02 -10.69
C SER A 28 9.88 -6.55 -10.74
N LEU A 29 9.78 -7.17 -9.56
CA LEU A 29 9.80 -8.62 -9.41
C LEU A 29 8.63 -9.06 -8.54
N ILE A 30 7.97 -10.12 -8.99
CA ILE A 30 7.10 -10.92 -8.15
C ILE A 30 7.66 -12.33 -7.98
N GLN A 31 7.65 -12.83 -6.75
CA GLN A 31 8.08 -14.18 -6.42
C GLN A 31 7.05 -14.85 -5.54
N LEU A 32 6.73 -16.11 -5.85
CA LEU A 32 5.83 -16.94 -5.04
C LEU A 32 6.63 -18.08 -4.41
N LEU A 33 6.71 -18.10 -3.09
CA LEU A 33 7.36 -19.15 -2.32
C LEU A 33 6.32 -20.18 -1.84
N ASP A 34 6.73 -21.44 -1.73
CA ASP A 34 5.87 -22.48 -1.14
C ASP A 34 5.61 -22.22 0.36
N ASN A 35 6.64 -21.75 1.08
CA ASN A 35 6.59 -21.53 2.52
C ASN A 35 7.61 -20.47 2.97
N ALA A 36 7.25 -19.68 3.98
CA ALA A 36 8.17 -18.81 4.75
C ALA A 36 7.54 -18.46 6.11
N GLU A 37 8.28 -17.71 6.94
CA GLU A 37 7.77 -17.17 8.23
C GLU A 37 6.85 -15.94 8.05
N PHE A 38 6.63 -15.51 6.81
CA PHE A 38 5.76 -14.40 6.44
C PHE A 38 4.82 -14.82 5.29
N THR A 39 3.75 -14.05 5.09
CA THR A 39 2.79 -14.29 3.99
C THR A 39 3.04 -13.37 2.80
N SER A 40 3.50 -12.15 3.06
CA SER A 40 3.85 -11.16 2.04
C SER A 40 5.00 -10.28 2.51
N TYR A 41 5.79 -9.80 1.56
CA TYR A 41 6.86 -8.85 1.77
C TYR A 41 6.98 -7.93 0.55
N THR A 42 7.15 -6.63 0.80
CA THR A 42 7.33 -5.60 -0.25
C THR A 42 8.56 -4.74 0.00
N GLY A 43 9.21 -4.32 -1.08
CA GLY A 43 10.32 -3.36 -1.04
C GLY A 43 11.60 -3.90 -1.66
N ASN A 44 12.65 -3.06 -1.68
CA ASN A 44 13.95 -3.41 -2.26
C ASN A 44 15.09 -3.50 -1.25
N ASN A 45 14.82 -3.43 0.06
CA ASN A 45 15.83 -3.39 1.13
C ASN A 45 16.93 -2.32 0.91
N GLY A 46 16.58 -1.18 0.29
CA GLY A 46 17.49 -0.07 0.04
C GLY A 46 18.45 -0.25 -1.14
N ASN A 47 18.52 -1.44 -1.75
CA ASN A 47 19.37 -1.72 -2.91
C ASN A 47 18.80 -2.86 -3.78
N GLY A 48 18.55 -2.59 -5.06
CA GLY A 48 18.16 -3.59 -6.05
C GLY A 48 16.75 -3.41 -6.60
N ILE A 49 16.20 -4.49 -7.15
CA ILE A 49 14.86 -4.52 -7.76
C ILE A 49 13.77 -4.35 -6.70
N PHE A 50 12.69 -3.63 -7.03
CA PHE A 50 11.48 -3.61 -6.20
C PHE A 50 10.79 -4.99 -6.25
N ARG A 51 10.41 -5.52 -5.09
CA ARG A 51 9.90 -6.90 -4.99
C ARG A 51 8.55 -6.95 -4.29
N LEU A 52 7.67 -7.80 -4.80
CA LEU A 52 6.58 -8.40 -4.05
C LEU A 52 6.89 -9.90 -3.90
N ILE A 53 7.16 -10.33 -2.68
CA ILE A 53 7.38 -11.75 -2.36
C ILE A 53 6.14 -12.23 -1.61
N LEU A 54 5.47 -13.25 -2.15
CA LEU A 54 4.30 -13.87 -1.57
C LEU A 54 4.62 -15.30 -1.15
N THR A 55 3.85 -15.83 -0.21
CA THR A 55 3.86 -17.28 0.08
C THR A 55 2.49 -17.88 -0.19
N LYS A 56 2.46 -19.18 -0.53
CA LYS A 56 1.20 -19.92 -0.73
C LYS A 56 0.33 -20.00 0.52
N GLN A 57 0.86 -19.65 1.69
CA GLN A 57 0.08 -19.50 2.93
C GLN A 57 -0.91 -18.33 2.87
N LEU A 58 -0.67 -17.33 2.02
CA LEU A 58 -1.60 -16.22 1.79
C LEU A 58 -2.80 -16.74 0.96
N PRO A 59 -4.02 -16.84 1.50
CA PRO A 59 -5.14 -17.51 0.80
C PRO A 59 -5.45 -16.94 -0.59
N GLN A 60 -5.29 -15.64 -0.76
CA GLN A 60 -5.58 -14.89 -1.97
C GLN A 60 -4.38 -14.71 -2.92
N TRP A 61 -3.27 -15.42 -2.72
CA TRP A 61 -2.02 -15.21 -3.49
C TRP A 61 -2.23 -15.18 -5.01
N LYS A 62 -3.18 -15.98 -5.54
CA LYS A 62 -3.51 -16.03 -6.97
C LYS A 62 -3.92 -14.67 -7.52
N TYR A 63 -4.77 -13.96 -6.79
CA TYR A 63 -5.22 -12.62 -7.16
C TYR A 63 -4.08 -11.62 -7.02
N CYS A 64 -3.34 -11.67 -5.92
CA CYS A 64 -2.19 -10.81 -5.69
C CYS A 64 -1.13 -10.92 -6.81
N VAL A 65 -0.85 -12.14 -7.30
CA VAL A 65 0.09 -12.35 -8.42
C VAL A 65 -0.38 -11.65 -9.68
N MET A 66 -1.66 -11.82 -10.03
CA MET A 66 -2.20 -11.27 -11.26
C MET A 66 -2.43 -9.76 -11.19
N ASP A 67 -2.89 -9.24 -10.04
CA ASP A 67 -3.01 -7.79 -9.78
C ASP A 67 -1.65 -7.11 -9.94
N PHE A 68 -0.58 -7.68 -9.38
CA PHE A 68 0.78 -7.14 -9.52
C PHE A 68 1.22 -7.11 -10.99
N ILE A 69 1.06 -8.22 -11.71
CA ILE A 69 1.45 -8.30 -13.13
C ILE A 69 0.67 -7.26 -13.95
N GLU A 70 -0.63 -7.09 -13.70
CA GLU A 70 -1.47 -6.14 -14.43
C GLU A 70 -1.16 -4.68 -14.07
N TYR A 71 -0.98 -4.38 -12.79
CA TYR A 71 -0.59 -3.05 -12.29
C TYR A 71 0.78 -2.62 -12.84
N GLU A 72 1.79 -3.47 -12.76
CA GLU A 72 3.14 -3.15 -13.23
C GLU A 72 3.17 -2.99 -14.76
N LYS A 73 2.35 -3.76 -15.49
CA LYS A 73 2.14 -3.55 -16.94
C LYS A 73 1.53 -2.20 -17.24
N PHE A 74 0.50 -1.78 -16.49
CA PHE A 74 -0.13 -0.47 -16.64
C PHE A 74 0.89 0.67 -16.48
N HIS A 75 1.90 0.48 -15.62
CA HIS A 75 3.02 1.41 -15.44
C HIS A 75 4.21 1.19 -16.39
N ASN A 76 4.05 0.37 -17.45
CA ASN A 76 5.06 0.08 -18.47
C ASN A 76 6.37 -0.50 -17.91
N LYS A 77 6.30 -1.31 -16.86
CA LYS A 77 7.47 -1.90 -16.21
C LYS A 77 7.96 -3.15 -16.92
N ASN A 78 9.22 -3.48 -16.66
CA ASN A 78 9.80 -4.80 -16.91
C ASN A 78 9.59 -5.66 -15.67
N ILE A 79 8.94 -6.80 -15.84
CA ILE A 79 8.45 -7.64 -14.75
C ILE A 79 9.18 -8.96 -14.79
N ILE A 80 9.86 -9.32 -13.70
CA ILE A 80 10.36 -10.67 -13.48
C ILE A 80 9.29 -11.43 -12.69
N VAL A 81 8.77 -12.50 -13.28
CA VAL A 81 7.78 -13.39 -12.66
C VAL A 81 8.49 -14.67 -12.27
N ALA A 82 8.91 -14.74 -11.01
CA ALA A 82 9.52 -15.90 -10.36
C ALA A 82 8.42 -16.77 -9.71
N VAL A 83 7.60 -17.38 -10.55
CA VAL A 83 6.45 -18.20 -10.17
C VAL A 83 6.46 -19.43 -11.05
N ASP A 84 6.33 -20.61 -10.44
CA ASP A 84 6.31 -21.87 -11.18
C ASP A 84 5.13 -21.91 -12.16
N SER A 85 5.30 -22.59 -13.29
CA SER A 85 4.33 -22.56 -14.40
C SER A 85 2.94 -23.02 -13.97
N GLU A 86 2.85 -24.08 -13.16
CA GLU A 86 1.59 -24.62 -12.65
C GLU A 86 0.85 -23.61 -11.76
N ASP A 87 1.57 -22.87 -10.92
CA ASP A 87 0.99 -21.84 -10.06
C ASP A 87 0.55 -20.62 -10.84
N LEU A 88 1.32 -20.22 -11.86
CA LEU A 88 0.96 -19.12 -12.74
C LEU A 88 -0.31 -19.46 -13.55
N GLU A 89 -0.41 -20.66 -14.09
CA GLU A 89 -1.62 -21.15 -14.78
C GLU A 89 -2.83 -21.17 -13.83
N ALA A 90 -2.64 -21.64 -12.59
CA ALA A 90 -3.69 -21.62 -11.57
C ALA A 90 -4.13 -20.19 -11.21
N ALA A 91 -3.19 -19.25 -11.10
CA ALA A 91 -3.47 -17.84 -10.84
C ALA A 91 -4.25 -17.19 -11.99
N GLN A 92 -3.81 -17.42 -13.24
CA GLN A 92 -4.49 -16.92 -14.44
C GLN A 92 -5.93 -17.45 -14.53
N LYS A 93 -6.15 -18.75 -14.26
CA LYS A 93 -7.48 -19.35 -14.27
C LYS A 93 -8.40 -18.75 -13.19
N ALA A 94 -7.87 -18.52 -11.99
CA ALA A 94 -8.64 -17.90 -10.90
C ALA A 94 -8.98 -16.43 -11.18
N TYR A 95 -8.17 -15.75 -11.98
CA TYR A 95 -8.31 -14.32 -12.27
C TYR A 95 -9.17 -14.02 -13.50
N VAL A 96 -9.76 -15.03 -14.14
CA VAL A 96 -10.63 -14.83 -15.31
C VAL A 96 -11.82 -13.94 -14.94
N GLY A 97 -11.99 -12.84 -15.67
CA GLY A 97 -13.06 -11.86 -15.44
C GLY A 97 -12.73 -10.80 -14.39
N HIS A 98 -11.52 -10.80 -13.85
CA HIS A 98 -11.01 -9.80 -12.92
C HIS A 98 -10.03 -8.84 -13.59
N CYS A 99 -9.90 -7.64 -13.01
CA CYS A 99 -8.80 -6.74 -13.26
C CYS A 99 -8.33 -6.03 -11.99
N CYS A 100 -7.16 -5.41 -12.05
CA CYS A 100 -6.58 -4.70 -10.91
C CYS A 100 -7.41 -3.47 -10.47
N MET A 101 -8.37 -3.06 -11.31
CA MET A 101 -9.33 -1.97 -11.06
C MET A 101 -10.79 -2.49 -10.97
N ASP A 102 -10.99 -3.74 -10.50
CA ASP A 102 -12.32 -4.30 -10.27
C ASP A 102 -13.22 -3.31 -9.54
N ARG A 103 -14.43 -3.08 -10.08
CA ARG A 103 -15.40 -2.10 -9.58
C ARG A 103 -16.24 -2.60 -8.40
N PHE A 104 -15.69 -3.53 -7.64
CA PHE A 104 -16.29 -4.12 -6.46
C PHE A 104 -15.18 -4.54 -5.50
N ILE A 105 -15.53 -4.74 -4.23
CA ILE A 105 -14.62 -5.30 -3.22
C ILE A 105 -14.66 -6.82 -3.33
N ARG A 106 -13.49 -7.44 -3.41
CA ARG A 106 -13.35 -8.90 -3.45
C ARG A 106 -13.57 -9.48 -2.05
N ASN A 107 -14.00 -10.73 -1.97
CA ASN A 107 -14.43 -11.36 -0.71
C ASN A 107 -13.37 -11.40 0.41
N TYR A 108 -12.08 -11.31 0.07
CA TYR A 108 -10.97 -11.30 1.03
C TYR A 108 -10.52 -9.87 1.41
N GLU A 109 -11.08 -8.85 0.78
CA GLU A 109 -10.75 -7.45 1.02
C GLU A 109 -11.68 -6.86 2.08
N GLY A 110 -11.15 -5.95 2.90
CA GLY A 110 -11.94 -5.22 3.89
C GLY A 110 -12.86 -4.18 3.25
N ASP A 111 -14.02 -3.96 3.85
CA ASP A 111 -14.99 -2.94 3.41
C ASP A 111 -14.55 -1.51 3.75
N ILE A 112 -13.49 -1.36 4.56
CA ILE A 112 -13.00 -0.07 5.06
C ILE A 112 -11.55 0.16 4.64
N LEU A 113 -11.30 1.34 4.08
CA LEU A 113 -9.94 1.82 3.82
C LEU A 113 -9.55 2.86 4.85
N VAL A 114 -8.37 2.69 5.43
CA VAL A 114 -7.85 3.61 6.45
C VAL A 114 -6.67 4.39 5.89
N HIS A 115 -6.60 5.68 6.25
CA HIS A 115 -5.45 6.53 5.95
C HIS A 115 -5.18 7.45 7.13
N THR A 116 -3.91 7.70 7.45
CA THR A 116 -3.52 8.63 8.52
C THR A 116 -2.53 9.66 8.02
N THR A 117 -2.47 10.80 8.70
CA THR A 117 -1.72 11.96 8.22
C THR A 117 -1.17 12.81 9.37
N THR A 118 -0.23 13.70 9.05
CA THR A 118 0.37 14.63 10.02
C THR A 118 -0.59 15.77 10.36
N PRO A 119 -0.43 16.48 11.50
CA PRO A 119 -1.31 17.58 11.90
C PRO A 119 -1.40 18.71 10.86
N ILE A 120 -0.31 19.00 10.15
CA ILE A 120 -0.28 20.01 9.09
C ILE A 120 -1.13 19.55 7.90
N ALA A 121 -0.92 18.32 7.43
CA ALA A 121 -1.65 17.78 6.30
C ALA A 121 -3.14 17.58 6.62
N PHE A 122 -3.48 17.23 7.85
CA PHE A 122 -4.86 17.13 8.32
C PHE A 122 -5.64 18.43 8.08
N LYS A 123 -5.07 19.58 8.48
CA LYS A 123 -5.69 20.90 8.29
C LYS A 123 -5.94 21.21 6.81
N GLU A 124 -4.98 20.89 5.94
CA GLU A 124 -5.12 21.12 4.49
C GLU A 124 -6.12 20.17 3.82
N ILE A 125 -6.21 18.92 4.28
CA ILE A 125 -7.21 17.95 3.80
C ILE A 125 -8.61 18.45 4.16
N ILE A 126 -8.84 18.87 5.41
CA ILE A 126 -10.15 19.38 5.85
C ILE A 126 -10.52 20.66 5.09
N LYS A 127 -9.56 21.58 4.90
CA LYS A 127 -9.79 22.83 4.17
C LYS A 127 -10.08 22.61 2.69
N SER A 128 -9.36 21.70 2.04
CA SER A 128 -9.52 21.45 0.60
C SER A 128 -10.69 20.52 0.27
N GLY A 129 -11.08 19.65 1.22
CA GLY A 129 -12.09 18.62 1.00
C GLY A 129 -11.58 17.40 0.22
N TYR A 130 -10.27 17.29 -0.01
CA TYR A 130 -9.65 16.19 -0.75
C TYR A 130 -8.46 15.60 0.00
N LEU A 131 -8.38 14.27 0.01
CA LEU A 131 -7.14 13.56 0.20
C LEU A 131 -6.40 13.53 -1.14
N LYS A 132 -5.09 13.76 -1.15
CA LYS A 132 -4.30 13.86 -2.39
C LYS A 132 -3.06 12.99 -2.29
N SER A 133 -2.66 12.39 -3.41
CA SER A 133 -1.38 11.72 -3.55
C SER A 133 -0.22 12.72 -3.47
N TRP A 134 0.99 12.21 -3.29
CA TRP A 134 2.18 13.06 -3.18
C TRP A 134 2.33 13.99 -4.39
N ASN A 135 2.24 13.44 -5.61
CA ASN A 135 2.38 14.22 -6.84
C ASN A 135 1.20 15.20 -7.05
N ALA A 136 -0.01 14.86 -6.59
CA ALA A 136 -1.17 15.73 -6.70
C ALA A 136 -1.15 16.93 -5.73
N LEU A 137 -0.33 16.90 -4.68
CA LEU A 137 -0.19 18.02 -3.74
C LEU A 137 0.46 19.26 -4.37
N LYS A 138 1.10 19.17 -5.55
CA LYS A 138 1.76 20.27 -6.29
C LYS A 138 2.74 21.12 -5.45
N MET A 139 3.15 20.65 -4.29
CA MET A 139 3.90 21.44 -3.30
C MET A 139 5.41 21.26 -3.37
N HIS A 140 5.97 20.45 -4.28
CA HIS A 140 7.29 19.89 -4.02
C HIS A 140 8.39 20.47 -4.90
N ASP A 141 9.38 21.01 -4.20
CA ASP A 141 10.80 20.90 -4.53
C ASP A 141 11.16 19.42 -4.72
N ASP A 142 11.77 19.10 -5.87
CA ASP A 142 12.21 17.74 -6.25
C ASP A 142 13.20 17.11 -5.26
N SER A 143 13.79 17.91 -4.36
CA SER A 143 14.67 17.43 -3.29
C SER A 143 13.93 16.64 -2.19
N ILE A 144 12.62 16.85 -2.03
CA ILE A 144 11.82 16.21 -0.97
C ILE A 144 11.08 15.01 -1.55
N ARG A 145 11.27 13.84 -0.93
CA ARG A 145 10.65 12.57 -1.35
C ARG A 145 9.70 12.03 -0.28
N PRO A 146 8.69 11.23 -0.67
CA PRO A 146 7.87 10.51 0.30
C PRO A 146 8.75 9.55 1.13
N ILE A 147 8.39 9.35 2.40
CA ILE A 147 9.18 8.53 3.33
C ILE A 147 9.39 7.09 2.82
N GLY A 148 8.41 6.53 2.10
CA GLY A 148 8.50 5.21 1.46
C GLY A 148 9.60 5.08 0.40
N SER A 149 10.12 6.18 -0.14
CA SER A 149 11.29 6.12 -1.02
C SER A 149 12.55 5.56 -0.34
N GLN A 150 12.64 5.65 1.00
CA GLN A 150 13.71 5.02 1.77
C GLN A 150 13.58 3.48 1.82
N LEU A 151 12.40 2.93 1.55
CA LEU A 151 12.13 1.49 1.40
C LEU A 151 12.27 1.01 -0.05
N GLY A 152 12.55 1.96 -0.96
CA GLY A 152 12.67 1.71 -2.39
C GLY A 152 11.35 1.60 -3.12
N ASP A 153 10.31 2.28 -2.62
CA ASP A 153 9.03 2.36 -3.32
C ASP A 153 9.21 2.86 -4.76
N PRO A 154 8.51 2.26 -5.74
CA PRO A 154 8.52 2.72 -7.11
C PRO A 154 8.08 4.19 -7.23
N ILE A 155 8.66 4.93 -8.17
CA ILE A 155 8.36 6.37 -8.36
C ILE A 155 6.86 6.61 -8.57
N ASP A 156 6.20 5.71 -9.32
CA ASP A 156 4.78 5.75 -9.60
C ASP A 156 3.88 5.63 -8.35
N TYR A 157 4.39 5.11 -7.23
CA TYR A 157 3.62 5.07 -5.97
C TYR A 157 3.27 6.48 -5.46
N SER A 158 4.07 7.49 -5.84
CA SER A 158 3.80 8.89 -5.52
C SER A 158 2.54 9.45 -6.20
N ASP A 159 2.03 8.77 -7.24
CA ASP A 159 0.76 9.11 -7.89
C ASP A 159 -0.46 8.60 -7.10
N TYR A 160 -0.25 7.79 -6.07
CA TYR A 160 -1.32 7.13 -5.34
C TYR A 160 -1.40 7.55 -3.87
N ILE A 161 -2.62 7.53 -3.36
CA ILE A 161 -2.95 7.52 -1.94
C ILE A 161 -2.97 6.06 -1.52
N MET A 162 -2.08 5.68 -0.60
CA MET A 162 -2.03 4.35 -0.03
C MET A 162 -2.99 4.23 1.16
N PHE A 163 -3.71 3.11 1.22
CA PHE A 163 -4.59 2.76 2.33
C PHE A 163 -4.15 1.46 2.99
N ASN A 164 -4.51 1.32 4.25
CA ASN A 164 -4.41 0.08 5.02
C ASN A 164 -5.79 -0.39 5.46
N ASN A 165 -5.86 -1.64 5.95
CA ASN A 165 -7.07 -2.21 6.53
C ASN A 165 -6.96 -2.23 8.07
N GLY A 166 -6.94 -1.03 8.69
CA GLY A 166 -6.78 -0.90 10.13
C GLY A 166 -5.37 -1.17 10.66
N GLY A 167 -5.23 -1.26 11.97
CA GLY A 167 -3.97 -1.43 12.69
C GLY A 167 -3.13 -0.16 12.79
N TYR A 168 -1.88 -0.29 13.23
CA TYR A 168 -0.98 0.82 13.54
C TYR A 168 0.12 1.07 12.49
N TYR A 169 0.19 0.28 11.41
CA TYR A 169 1.24 0.41 10.40
C TYR A 169 1.23 1.77 9.68
N SER A 170 0.04 2.31 9.40
CA SER A 170 -0.10 3.65 8.83
C SER A 170 0.47 4.72 9.77
N GLU A 171 0.37 4.51 11.09
CA GLU A 171 0.89 5.43 12.08
C GLU A 171 2.42 5.39 12.16
N LEU A 172 3.04 4.23 11.93
CA LEU A 172 4.50 4.13 11.77
C LEU A 172 4.99 4.95 10.58
N VAL A 173 4.25 4.97 9.47
CA VAL A 173 4.61 5.78 8.29
C VAL A 173 4.56 7.26 8.62
N VAL A 174 3.54 7.72 9.34
CA VAL A 174 3.42 9.13 9.78
C VAL A 174 4.51 9.48 10.79
N ALA A 175 4.75 8.65 11.80
CA ALA A 175 5.81 8.84 12.78
C ALA A 175 7.21 8.89 12.12
N SER A 176 7.47 8.01 11.16
CA SER A 176 8.70 8.01 10.36
C SER A 176 8.85 9.29 9.54
N LYS A 177 7.76 9.78 8.94
CA LYS A 177 7.75 11.04 8.18
C LYS A 177 8.10 12.23 9.07
N GLU A 178 7.60 12.28 10.30
CA GLU A 178 7.92 13.34 11.27
C GLU A 178 9.39 13.32 11.68
N LYS A 179 9.99 12.13 11.79
CA LYS A 179 11.41 11.92 12.14
C LYS A 179 12.36 12.11 10.95
N GLY A 180 11.87 11.98 9.72
CA GLY A 180 12.67 12.01 8.49
C GLY A 180 13.41 10.71 8.17
N TYR A 181 13.19 9.64 8.93
CA TYR A 181 13.77 8.31 8.69
C TYR A 181 12.77 7.21 9.06
N ILE A 182 12.93 6.01 8.47
CA ILE A 182 12.09 4.85 8.80
C ILE A 182 12.32 4.41 10.24
N ASP A 183 11.27 4.48 11.06
CA ASP A 183 11.24 4.00 12.44
C ASP A 183 10.07 3.02 12.62
N MET A 184 10.40 1.82 13.08
CA MET A 184 9.46 0.72 13.26
C MET A 184 9.02 0.54 14.72
N ASP A 185 9.47 1.42 15.63
CA ASP A 185 9.05 1.39 17.04
C ASP A 185 7.60 1.88 17.19
N ILE A 186 6.70 0.92 17.42
CA ILE A 186 5.26 1.16 17.62
C ILE A 186 4.93 1.89 18.94
N HIS A 187 5.90 2.02 19.84
CA HIS A 187 5.79 2.69 21.13
C HIS A 187 6.55 4.02 21.20
N ALA A 188 7.24 4.39 20.12
CA ALA A 188 7.87 5.70 20.05
C ALA A 188 6.82 6.82 19.97
N LYS A 189 7.14 7.94 20.62
CA LYS A 189 6.26 9.10 20.64
C LYS A 189 6.21 9.80 19.28
N TYR A 190 5.03 10.27 18.91
CA TYR A 190 4.75 11.08 17.72
C TYR A 190 3.44 11.86 17.90
N THR A 191 3.15 12.79 16.98
CA THR A 191 1.92 13.62 17.04
C THR A 191 0.98 13.28 15.88
N PRO A 192 -0.07 12.45 16.07
CA PRO A 192 -1.02 12.17 14.99
C PRO A 192 -1.80 13.42 14.57
N GLY A 193 -2.06 13.55 13.27
CA GLY A 193 -2.96 14.58 12.74
C GLY A 193 -4.41 14.12 12.73
N GLY A 194 -4.71 13.13 11.89
CA GLY A 194 -6.03 12.53 11.82
C GLY A 194 -6.02 11.23 11.05
N ARG A 195 -6.84 10.28 11.50
CA ARG A 195 -7.03 8.96 10.91
C ARG A 195 -8.42 8.88 10.30
N PHE A 196 -8.47 8.69 8.99
CA PHE A 196 -9.66 8.70 8.16
C PHE A 196 -10.08 7.28 7.80
N TYR A 197 -11.38 7.02 7.83
CA TYR A 197 -11.99 5.74 7.48
C TYR A 197 -12.95 5.95 6.32
N PHE A 198 -12.71 5.26 5.21
CA PHE A 198 -13.44 5.41 3.97
C PHE A 198 -14.21 4.15 3.59
N ASP A 199 -15.34 4.34 2.91
CA ASP A 199 -16.15 3.27 2.33
C ASP A 199 -15.45 2.68 1.09
N ALA A 200 -14.80 1.54 1.25
CA ALA A 200 -14.05 0.88 0.18
C ALA A 200 -14.96 0.46 -0.98
N LYS A 201 -16.17 -0.02 -0.66
CA LYS A 201 -17.15 -0.49 -1.63
C LYS A 201 -17.62 0.62 -2.54
N LYS A 202 -17.89 1.80 -1.99
CA LYS A 202 -18.26 2.98 -2.77
C LYS A 202 -17.11 3.45 -3.67
N ILE A 203 -15.89 3.47 -3.15
CA ILE A 203 -14.68 3.82 -3.93
C ILE A 203 -14.48 2.84 -5.10
N ALA A 204 -14.61 1.53 -4.86
CA ALA A 204 -14.52 0.51 -5.89
C ALA A 204 -15.63 0.64 -6.93
N THR A 205 -16.89 0.79 -6.49
CA THR A 205 -18.05 0.94 -7.40
C THR A 205 -17.87 2.11 -8.37
N ASP A 206 -17.31 3.21 -7.88
CA ASP A 206 -17.02 4.39 -8.68
C ASP A 206 -15.77 4.26 -9.57
N GLY A 207 -15.09 3.12 -9.54
CA GLY A 207 -13.95 2.79 -10.40
C GLY A 207 -12.64 3.49 -10.00
N LEU A 208 -12.51 3.89 -8.73
CA LEU A 208 -11.33 4.61 -8.23
C LEU A 208 -10.30 3.70 -7.54
N LEU A 209 -10.71 2.50 -7.12
CA LEU A 209 -9.86 1.59 -6.37
C LEU A 209 -8.92 0.81 -7.29
N THR A 210 -7.62 0.84 -6.98
CA THR A 210 -6.56 0.10 -7.67
C THR A 210 -5.90 -0.89 -6.73
N ARG A 211 -5.61 -2.09 -7.24
CA ARG A 211 -4.85 -3.16 -6.58
C ARG A 211 -3.48 -3.28 -7.24
N ASP A 212 -2.41 -3.34 -6.45
CA ASP A 212 -1.06 -3.60 -6.97
C ASP A 212 -0.52 -4.99 -6.58
N GLY A 213 -1.39 -5.83 -6.04
CA GLY A 213 -1.04 -7.14 -5.50
C GLY A 213 -0.66 -7.14 -4.02
N ALA A 214 -0.36 -5.97 -3.42
CA ALA A 214 -0.03 -5.83 -2.00
C ALA A 214 -0.95 -4.85 -1.26
N HIS A 215 -1.41 -3.80 -1.94
CA HIS A 215 -2.13 -2.68 -1.37
C HIS A 215 -3.38 -2.34 -2.18
N LEU A 216 -4.30 -1.67 -1.48
CA LEU A 216 -5.43 -0.96 -2.06
C LEU A 216 -5.11 0.54 -2.08
N LYS A 217 -5.28 1.17 -3.24
CA LYS A 217 -4.87 2.56 -3.45
C LYS A 217 -5.76 3.32 -4.41
N VAL A 218 -5.77 4.65 -4.29
CA VAL A 218 -6.52 5.55 -5.17
C VAL A 218 -5.55 6.53 -5.82
N ARG A 219 -5.67 6.73 -7.13
CA ARG A 219 -4.81 7.64 -7.88
C ARG A 219 -5.22 9.11 -7.68
N ASP A 220 -4.23 10.00 -7.64
CA ASP A 220 -4.33 11.46 -7.62
C ASP A 220 -5.07 12.05 -6.41
N CYS A 221 -6.39 11.92 -6.34
CA CYS A 221 -7.18 12.53 -5.28
C CYS A 221 -8.46 11.75 -4.94
N LEU A 222 -8.91 11.89 -3.70
CA LEU A 222 -10.14 11.31 -3.17
C LEU A 222 -10.96 12.38 -2.45
N GLU A 223 -12.19 12.61 -2.90
CA GLU A 223 -13.11 13.58 -2.30
C GLU A 223 -13.60 13.09 -0.92
N ILE A 224 -13.28 13.84 0.14
CA ILE A 224 -13.58 13.44 1.52
C ILE A 224 -15.10 13.29 1.73
N LYS A 225 -15.89 14.29 1.34
CA LYS A 225 -17.34 14.33 1.59
C LYS A 225 -18.07 13.13 0.99
N LYS A 226 -17.55 12.56 -0.10
CA LYS A 226 -18.22 11.48 -0.83
C LYS A 226 -17.98 10.11 -0.21
N TYR A 227 -16.80 9.85 0.34
CA TYR A 227 -16.40 8.48 0.75
C TYR A 227 -16.08 8.33 2.23
N LEU A 228 -15.89 9.43 2.97
CA LEU A 228 -15.53 9.39 4.38
C LEU A 228 -16.69 8.91 5.25
N LEU A 229 -16.40 7.93 6.10
CA LEU A 229 -17.31 7.42 7.13
C LEU A 229 -17.00 8.05 8.50
N TYR A 230 -15.72 8.17 8.82
CA TYR A 230 -15.28 8.63 10.14
C TYR A 230 -13.88 9.24 10.11
N ILE A 231 -13.62 10.15 11.06
CA ILE A 231 -12.30 10.69 11.37
C ILE A 231 -12.06 10.51 12.86
N ALA A 232 -10.90 9.97 13.20
CA ALA A 232 -10.36 9.97 14.55
C ALA A 232 -9.22 11.00 14.67
N THR A 233 -9.22 11.75 15.76
CA THR A 233 -8.12 12.60 16.23
C THR A 233 -7.81 12.22 17.68
N SER A 234 -6.65 12.59 18.23
CA SER A 234 -6.30 12.29 19.63
C SER A 234 -7.39 12.72 20.60
N GLU A 235 -7.93 13.93 20.41
CA GLU A 235 -9.05 14.46 21.19
C GLU A 235 -10.28 13.55 21.14
N ILE A 236 -10.73 13.16 19.94
CA ILE A 236 -11.91 12.33 19.75
C ILE A 236 -11.76 10.96 20.43
N VAL A 237 -10.56 10.37 20.40
CA VAL A 237 -10.29 9.05 20.99
C VAL A 237 -9.84 9.11 22.45
N GLY A 238 -9.81 10.31 23.07
CA GLY A 238 -9.43 10.50 24.46
C GLY A 238 -7.95 10.18 24.73
N LEU A 239 -7.07 10.63 23.84
CA LEU A 239 -5.62 10.54 23.97
C LEU A 239 -4.98 11.94 24.06
N PRO A 240 -3.80 12.05 24.71
CA PRO A 240 -3.00 13.27 24.61
C PRO A 240 -2.55 13.53 23.17
N ASP A 241 -2.16 14.78 22.89
CA ASP A 241 -1.64 15.20 21.58
C ASP A 241 -0.43 14.36 21.15
N GLU A 242 0.49 14.08 22.09
CA GLU A 242 1.62 13.18 21.87
C GLU A 242 1.31 11.76 22.38
N THR A 243 1.30 10.79 21.48
CA THR A 243 0.94 9.39 21.76
C THR A 243 1.88 8.45 20.98
N THR A 244 1.50 7.18 20.85
CA THR A 244 2.29 6.15 20.17
C THR A 244 1.49 5.57 18.99
N PRO A 245 2.16 5.11 17.92
CA PRO A 245 1.49 4.44 16.79
C PRO A 245 0.52 3.35 17.25
N PHE A 246 0.95 2.52 18.20
CA PHE A 246 0.14 1.44 18.75
C PHE A 246 -1.13 1.94 19.45
N GLU A 247 -1.01 2.91 20.35
CA GLU A 247 -2.15 3.43 21.12
C GLU A 247 -3.17 4.14 20.23
N PHE A 248 -2.69 5.04 19.36
CA PHE A 248 -3.57 5.82 18.50
C PHE A 248 -4.29 4.95 17.48
N GLY A 249 -3.57 4.09 16.76
CA GLY A 249 -4.16 3.17 15.78
C GLY A 249 -5.19 2.26 16.42
N THR A 250 -4.82 1.57 17.50
CA THR A 250 -5.70 0.59 18.17
C THR A 250 -6.93 1.25 18.80
N LYS A 251 -6.80 2.40 19.47
CA LYS A 251 -7.96 3.07 20.07
C LYS A 251 -8.89 3.66 19.02
N SER A 252 -8.33 4.22 17.95
CA SER A 252 -9.12 4.76 16.85
C SER A 252 -9.95 3.68 16.16
N ASP A 253 -9.34 2.53 15.88
CA ASP A 253 -10.00 1.38 15.27
C ASP A 253 -11.13 0.87 16.16
N LYS A 254 -10.86 0.59 17.44
CA LYS A 254 -11.89 0.17 18.40
C LYS A 254 -13.05 1.15 18.51
N MET A 255 -12.76 2.45 18.44
CA MET A 255 -13.80 3.48 18.48
C MET A 255 -14.66 3.47 17.21
N PHE A 256 -14.04 3.31 16.04
CA PHE A 256 -14.74 3.13 14.77
C PHE A 256 -15.63 1.87 14.81
N GLU A 257 -15.07 0.72 15.14
CA GLU A 257 -15.80 -0.56 15.19
C GLU A 257 -17.01 -0.49 16.13
N ARG A 258 -16.83 0.10 17.32
CA ARG A 258 -17.93 0.29 18.29
C ARG A 258 -19.02 1.22 17.76
N LYS A 259 -18.65 2.26 17.02
CA LYS A 259 -19.59 3.28 16.54
C LYS A 259 -20.41 2.81 15.34
N PHE A 260 -19.80 2.01 14.45
CA PHE A 260 -20.42 1.61 13.19
C PHE A 260 -20.80 0.13 13.12
N GLY A 261 -20.34 -0.70 14.07
CA GLY A 261 -20.58 -2.15 14.05
C GLY A 261 -19.87 -2.88 12.91
N MET A 262 -18.88 -2.23 12.29
CA MET A 262 -18.07 -2.76 11.18
C MET A 262 -16.70 -3.14 11.71
N LYS A 263 -16.21 -4.33 11.38
CA LYS A 263 -14.86 -4.77 11.73
C LYS A 263 -13.86 -4.30 10.68
N LEU A 264 -12.64 -4.03 11.14
CA LEU A 264 -11.46 -3.80 10.29
C LEU A 264 -10.72 -5.11 10.05
#